data_AF-A0A7V9V0I5-F1
#
_entry.id   AF-A0A7V9V0I5-F1
#
_cell.length_a   1.000
_cell.length_b   1.000
_cell.length_c   1.000
_cell.angle_alpha   90.00
_cell.angle_beta   90.00
_cell.angle_gamma   90.00
#
_symmetry.space_group_name_H-M   'P 1'
#
loop_
_entity.id
_entity.type
_entity.pdbx_description
1 polymer ?
#
loop_
_entity_poly.entity_id
_entity_poly.type
_entity_poly.pdbx_seq_one_letter_code
_entity_poly.pdbx_strand_id
1 'polypeptide(L)'
;MIYDSLLDVPLDEPGDDGDDRLVPGVEGVSHEPDPGPRFLLSLVGEPDLVVPFRGPLQIRSRGPAVKAMKRALSRAGYVKWHRFDGVFYKGTREALMEFQRDAPGVSVDGVYGPLTHRKLARFYDAYAIEYLLGETVSPEQKKRNAFLAQLMYVYNRRWQVAYSQTRPFDLRRPPSALDCSASGEWAAKWAGIPSPSGYSGYGYGNTDTQIARLRSLGRERDSIRDAEIGDPKFYGRGGDPSHVAYYIGHKEGVARVWSFGSYPAKILDASYRHDSIGVYALLA
;
A
#
# COMPACT_ATOMS: atom_id res chain seq x y z
N MET A 1 -4.81 4.08 14.64
CA MET A 1 -3.61 3.46 15.28
C MET A 1 -2.44 3.44 14.31
N ILE A 2 -1.23 3.05 14.73
CA ILE A 2 -0.11 2.80 13.81
C ILE A 2 0.46 1.42 14.03
N TYR A 3 0.57 0.67 12.94
CA TYR A 3 1.05 -0.70 12.91
C TYR A 3 2.39 -0.80 12.18
N ASP A 4 3.18 -1.80 12.55
CA ASP A 4 4.48 -2.06 11.93
C ASP A 4 4.37 -2.86 10.62
N SER A 5 3.29 -3.60 10.42
CA SER A 5 3.05 -4.43 9.26
C SER A 5 1.57 -4.49 8.87
N LEU A 6 1.28 -4.75 7.59
CA LEU A 6 -0.08 -5.09 7.15
C LEU A 6 -0.57 -6.41 7.78
N LEU A 7 0.34 -7.24 8.28
CA LEU A 7 -0.03 -8.44 9.04
C LEU A 7 -0.50 -8.08 10.47
N ASP A 8 -0.21 -6.88 10.96
CA ASP A 8 -0.57 -6.47 12.33
C ASP A 8 -1.91 -5.77 12.42
N VAL A 9 -2.45 -5.30 11.30
CA VAL A 9 -3.80 -4.75 11.28
C VAL A 9 -4.83 -5.87 11.51
N PRO A 10 -5.97 -5.57 12.17
CA PRO A 10 -7.12 -6.46 12.16
C PRO A 10 -7.56 -6.77 10.72
N LEU A 11 -8.14 -7.95 10.52
CA LEU A 11 -8.77 -8.26 9.23
C LEU A 11 -9.99 -7.37 9.06
N ASP A 12 -10.14 -6.81 7.86
CA ASP A 12 -11.35 -6.10 7.46
C ASP A 12 -12.47 -7.11 7.14
N GLU A 13 -13.72 -6.65 7.20
CA GLU A 13 -14.86 -7.44 6.71
C GLU A 13 -14.81 -7.51 5.17
N PRO A 14 -14.97 -8.70 4.57
CA PRO A 14 -15.09 -8.83 3.12
C PRO A 14 -16.28 -8.02 2.58
N GLY A 15 -16.05 -7.30 1.48
CA GLY A 15 -17.15 -6.69 0.72
C GLY A 15 -17.60 -7.60 -0.43
N ASP A 16 -18.48 -7.08 -1.27
CA ASP A 16 -18.89 -7.74 -2.52
C ASP A 16 -17.80 -7.55 -3.58
N ASP A 17 -16.69 -8.26 -3.38
CA ASP A 17 -15.51 -8.14 -4.22
C ASP A 17 -15.81 -8.74 -5.60
N GLY A 18 -15.77 -7.93 -6.66
CA GLY A 18 -15.89 -8.41 -8.05
C GLY A 18 -17.30 -8.80 -8.52
N ASP A 19 -18.37 -8.34 -7.86
CA ASP A 19 -19.72 -8.32 -8.44
C ASP A 19 -19.96 -6.95 -9.11
N ASP A 20 -20.27 -6.97 -10.41
CA ASP A 20 -20.59 -5.79 -11.23
C ASP A 20 -22.01 -5.24 -10.95
N ARG A 21 -22.72 -5.79 -9.96
CA ARG A 21 -24.00 -5.25 -9.52
C ARG A 21 -23.75 -3.95 -8.77
N LEU A 22 -24.11 -2.84 -9.43
CA LEU A 22 -24.48 -1.58 -8.78
C LEU A 22 -25.16 -1.90 -7.45
N VAL A 23 -24.63 -1.35 -6.35
CA VAL A 23 -25.32 -1.37 -5.05
C VAL A 23 -26.79 -1.00 -5.32
N PRO A 24 -27.76 -1.88 -5.07
CA PRO A 24 -29.16 -1.57 -5.34
C PRO A 24 -29.57 -0.34 -4.54
N GLY A 25 -29.83 0.77 -5.24
CA GLY A 25 -30.15 2.06 -4.63
C GLY A 25 -29.39 3.27 -5.17
N VAL A 26 -28.39 3.10 -6.06
CA VAL A 26 -27.68 4.24 -6.67
C VAL A 26 -27.43 4.03 -8.16
N GLU A 27 -28.48 4.17 -8.98
CA GLU A 27 -28.32 4.26 -10.42
C GLU A 27 -27.89 5.68 -10.83
N GLY A 28 -26.79 5.79 -11.57
CA GLY A 28 -26.50 6.98 -12.38
C GLY A 28 -25.21 7.75 -12.10
N VAL A 29 -24.51 7.54 -10.97
CA VAL A 29 -23.19 8.14 -10.71
C VAL A 29 -22.42 7.26 -9.71
N SER A 30 -21.39 6.52 -10.12
CA SER A 30 -20.45 5.90 -9.15
C SER A 30 -19.37 6.90 -8.72
N HIS A 31 -19.83 8.07 -8.28
CA HIS A 31 -19.16 8.85 -7.26
C HIS A 31 -20.13 8.79 -6.10
N GLU A 32 -19.88 7.94 -5.11
CA GLU A 32 -20.31 8.35 -3.78
C GLU A 32 -19.76 9.76 -3.59
N PRO A 33 -20.59 10.74 -3.21
CA PRO A 33 -20.15 12.10 -3.07
C PRO A 33 -18.98 12.06 -2.12
N ASP A 34 -17.80 12.44 -2.61
CA ASP A 34 -16.60 12.68 -1.80
C ASP A 34 -17.08 13.40 -0.54
N PRO A 35 -17.15 12.74 0.64
CA PRO A 35 -17.34 13.45 1.87
C PRO A 35 -15.97 14.04 2.10
N GLY A 36 -15.70 15.13 1.37
CA GLY A 36 -14.38 15.63 1.05
C GLY A 36 -13.43 15.42 2.21
N PRO A 37 -12.20 14.93 2.03
CA PRO A 37 -11.40 14.17 3.01
C PRO A 37 -11.50 14.57 4.49
N ARG A 38 -11.79 15.84 4.79
CA ARG A 38 -12.17 16.38 6.09
C ARG A 38 -13.44 15.79 6.73
N PHE A 39 -14.49 15.44 5.98
CA PHE A 39 -15.78 15.00 6.52
C PHE A 39 -15.74 13.53 6.98
N LEU A 40 -15.07 12.64 6.21
CA LEU A 40 -14.78 11.28 6.68
C LEU A 40 -13.80 11.27 7.86
N LEU A 41 -12.74 12.09 7.84
CA LEU A 41 -11.78 12.18 8.95
C LEU A 41 -12.38 12.69 10.27
N SER A 42 -13.57 13.33 10.26
CA SER A 42 -14.26 13.75 11.48
C SER A 42 -15.20 12.70 12.06
N LEU A 43 -15.66 11.74 11.25
CA LEU A 43 -16.60 10.68 11.65
C LEU A 43 -15.89 9.37 11.99
N VAL A 44 -14.80 9.07 11.29
CA VAL A 44 -13.92 7.94 11.58
C VAL A 44 -12.75 8.50 12.40
N GLY A 45 -12.40 7.90 13.54
CA GLY A 45 -11.25 8.32 14.35
C GLY A 45 -9.93 8.37 13.56
N GLU A 46 -8.80 8.72 14.20
CA GLU A 46 -7.51 8.76 13.49
C GLU A 46 -7.27 7.44 12.73
N PRO A 47 -7.06 7.48 11.40
CA PRO A 47 -7.05 6.29 10.57
C PRO A 47 -5.94 5.33 11.00
N ASP A 48 -6.19 4.04 10.80
CA ASP A 48 -5.16 3.03 10.94
C ASP A 48 -4.13 3.20 9.83
N LEU A 49 -2.88 3.46 10.24
CA LEU A 49 -1.74 3.60 9.33
C LEU A 49 -0.78 2.44 9.57
N VAL A 50 -0.14 1.99 8.50
CA VAL A 50 0.91 0.99 8.52
C VAL A 50 2.20 1.65 8.07
N VAL A 51 3.02 2.03 9.04
CA VAL A 51 4.33 2.66 8.84
C VAL A 51 5.26 2.10 9.92
N PRO A 52 6.24 1.24 9.57
CA PRO A 52 7.07 0.59 10.57
C PRO A 52 7.89 1.59 11.42
N PHE A 53 7.81 1.46 12.75
CA PHE A 53 8.64 2.21 13.66
C PHE A 53 9.94 1.46 13.97
N ARG A 54 11.05 1.93 13.42
CA ARG A 54 12.38 1.29 13.57
C ARG A 54 13.18 1.82 14.76
N GLY A 55 12.48 2.22 15.81
CA GLY A 55 13.06 2.78 17.03
C GLY A 55 13.35 4.27 16.96
N PRO A 56 13.74 4.87 18.11
CA PRO A 56 13.97 6.31 18.21
C PRO A 56 15.19 6.75 17.40
N LEU A 57 15.10 7.92 16.76
CA LEU A 57 16.23 8.53 16.04
C LEU A 57 16.61 9.87 16.66
N GLN A 58 17.90 10.15 16.73
CA GLN A 58 18.46 11.39 17.25
C GLN A 58 19.76 11.74 16.54
N ILE A 59 20.39 12.85 16.90
CA ILE A 59 21.73 13.21 16.40
C ILE A 59 22.67 12.00 16.51
N ARG A 60 23.45 11.76 15.45
CA ARG A 60 24.34 10.59 15.23
C ARG A 60 23.65 9.29 14.81
N SER A 61 22.32 9.19 14.87
CA SER A 61 21.61 8.07 14.22
C SER A 61 21.94 8.02 12.73
N ARG A 62 22.06 6.81 12.19
CA ARG A 62 22.35 6.56 10.78
C ARG A 62 21.47 5.44 10.23
N GLY A 63 21.30 5.43 8.91
CA GLY A 63 20.67 4.32 8.18
C GLY A 63 19.36 4.67 7.47
N PRO A 64 18.67 3.65 6.94
CA PRO A 64 17.45 3.82 6.13
C PRO A 64 16.32 4.54 6.86
N ALA A 65 16.13 4.30 8.15
CA ALA A 65 15.08 4.94 8.95
C ALA A 65 15.24 6.47 9.02
N VAL A 66 16.49 6.98 9.10
CA VAL A 66 16.77 8.42 9.05
C VAL A 66 16.39 9.01 7.69
N LYS A 67 16.73 8.31 6.61
CA LYS A 67 16.37 8.73 5.25
C LYS A 67 14.85 8.80 5.07
N ALA A 68 14.13 7.79 5.56
CA ALA A 68 12.68 7.72 5.53
C ALA A 68 12.04 8.88 6.30
N MET A 69 12.50 9.13 7.53
CA MET A 69 12.03 10.26 8.36
C MET A 69 12.31 11.62 7.70
N LYS A 70 13.52 11.86 7.17
CA LYS A 70 13.86 13.12 6.47
C LYS A 70 12.98 13.35 5.25
N ARG A 71 12.68 12.29 4.50
CA ARG A 71 11.74 12.35 3.37
C ARG A 71 10.33 12.71 3.82
N ALA A 72 9.84 12.10 4.90
CA ALA A 72 8.52 12.42 5.47
C ALA A 72 8.47 13.85 6.02
N LEU A 73 9.51 14.34 6.70
CA LEU A 73 9.61 15.76 7.12
C LEU A 73 9.57 16.71 5.93
N SER A 74 10.18 16.33 4.80
CA SER A 74 10.11 17.12 3.58
C SER A 74 8.69 17.16 2.99
N ARG A 75 8.00 16.02 2.97
CA ARG A 75 6.58 15.95 2.59
C ARG A 75 5.67 16.76 3.53
N ALA A 76 6.05 16.86 4.79
CA ALA A 76 5.37 17.68 5.79
C ALA A 76 5.72 19.18 5.71
N GLY A 77 6.69 19.58 4.87
CA GLY A 77 7.05 20.99 4.64
C GLY A 77 8.22 21.53 5.45
N TYR A 78 8.85 20.73 6.32
CA TYR A 78 9.92 21.17 7.23
C TYR A 78 11.33 21.04 6.65
N VAL A 79 11.45 20.37 5.51
CA VAL A 79 12.73 20.17 4.81
C VAL A 79 12.50 20.38 3.31
N LYS A 80 13.32 21.21 2.66
CA LYS A 80 13.27 21.34 1.20
C LYS A 80 13.57 20.00 0.54
N TRP A 81 12.84 19.65 -0.52
CA TRP A 81 13.05 18.39 -1.22
C TRP A 81 14.46 18.29 -1.80
N HIS A 82 15.15 17.19 -1.51
CA HIS A 82 16.49 16.89 -2.03
C HIS A 82 16.75 15.38 -1.98
N ARG A 83 17.92 14.95 -2.45
CA ARG A 83 18.38 13.56 -2.26
C ARG A 83 18.75 13.35 -0.79
N PHE A 84 17.88 12.69 -0.03
CA PHE A 84 18.10 12.42 1.39
C PHE A 84 19.19 11.36 1.61
N ASP A 85 20.17 11.69 2.44
CA ASP A 85 21.09 10.73 3.05
C ASP A 85 20.45 10.00 4.25
N GLY A 86 21.17 9.03 4.81
CA GLY A 86 20.80 8.35 6.05
C GLY A 86 21.55 8.86 7.27
N VAL A 87 21.83 10.16 7.41
CA VAL A 87 22.58 10.72 8.54
C VAL A 87 21.76 11.79 9.26
N PHE A 88 21.64 11.63 10.58
CA PHE A 88 20.93 12.57 11.44
C PHE A 88 21.94 13.59 12.02
N TYR A 89 22.03 14.76 11.39
CA TYR A 89 22.88 15.89 11.81
C TYR A 89 22.06 17.04 12.41
N LYS A 90 22.74 18.13 12.80
CA LYS A 90 22.13 19.31 13.46
C LYS A 90 20.92 19.87 12.70
N GLY A 91 21.03 20.10 11.39
CA GLY A 91 19.91 20.59 10.57
C GLY A 91 18.72 19.62 10.48
N THR A 92 18.95 18.30 10.52
CA THR A 92 17.85 17.32 10.67
C THR A 92 17.14 17.48 12.01
N ARG A 93 17.89 17.76 13.09
CA ARG A 93 17.32 18.02 14.43
C ARG A 93 16.48 19.30 14.43
N GLU A 94 16.99 20.37 13.83
CA GLU A 94 16.30 21.66 13.74
C GLU A 94 14.95 21.50 13.02
N ALA A 95 14.95 20.87 11.84
CA ALA A 95 13.71 20.59 11.09
C ALA A 95 12.75 19.67 11.86
N LEU A 96 13.27 18.68 12.59
CA LEU A 96 12.44 17.82 13.44
C LEU A 96 11.79 18.60 14.58
N MET A 97 12.53 19.50 15.23
CA MET A 97 12.00 20.34 16.29
C MET A 97 10.94 21.32 15.76
N GLU A 98 11.09 21.84 14.55
CA GLU A 98 10.04 22.64 13.90
C GLU A 98 8.76 21.82 13.70
N PHE A 99 8.87 20.60 13.17
CA PHE A 99 7.73 19.69 13.08
C PHE A 99 7.10 19.41 14.45
N GLN A 100 7.92 19.16 15.48
CA GLN A 100 7.44 18.88 16.83
C GLN A 100 6.68 20.07 17.45
N ARG A 101 7.09 21.32 17.17
CA ARG A 101 6.38 22.52 17.65
C ARG A 101 4.95 22.60 17.10
N ASP A 102 4.77 22.20 15.86
CA ASP A 102 3.48 22.26 15.17
C ASP A 102 2.62 21.02 15.43
N ALA A 103 3.20 19.95 15.98
CA ALA A 103 2.54 18.68 16.23
C ALA A 103 1.93 18.63 17.65
N PRO A 104 0.59 18.64 17.81
CA PRO A 104 -0.03 18.64 19.13
C PRO A 104 0.31 17.38 19.93
N GLY A 105 0.66 17.57 21.21
CA GLY A 105 0.96 16.48 22.15
C GLY A 105 2.34 15.84 21.95
N VAL A 106 3.24 16.48 21.19
CA VAL A 106 4.63 16.01 20.99
C VAL A 106 5.61 16.97 21.69
N SER A 107 6.57 16.42 22.42
CA SER A 107 7.66 17.21 23.03
C SER A 107 8.62 17.75 21.97
N VAL A 108 9.09 18.98 22.14
CA VAL A 108 10.07 19.63 21.23
C VAL A 108 11.50 19.33 21.71
N ASP A 109 11.89 18.06 21.67
CA ASP A 109 13.18 17.56 22.16
C ASP A 109 14.21 17.31 21.05
N GLY A 110 13.79 17.32 19.79
CA GLY A 110 14.61 16.96 18.64
C GLY A 110 14.93 15.46 18.56
N VAL A 111 14.13 14.62 19.21
CA VAL A 111 14.19 13.16 19.17
C VAL A 111 12.97 12.62 18.43
N TYR A 112 13.22 11.77 17.44
CA TYR A 112 12.16 11.08 16.70
C TYR A 112 11.66 9.87 17.51
N GLY A 113 10.86 10.13 18.54
CA GLY A 113 10.23 9.10 19.36
C GLY A 113 8.88 8.61 18.80
N PRO A 114 8.22 7.66 19.49
CA PRO A 114 6.95 7.07 19.05
C PRO A 114 5.83 8.10 18.79
N LEU A 115 5.73 9.15 19.61
CA LEU A 115 4.71 10.21 19.42
C LEU A 115 5.01 11.06 18.18
N THR A 116 6.27 11.43 17.97
CA THR A 116 6.73 12.15 16.77
C THR A 116 6.48 11.31 15.52
N HIS A 117 6.83 10.01 15.57
CA HIS A 117 6.54 9.05 14.51
C HIS A 117 5.04 9.01 14.20
N ARG A 118 4.19 8.98 15.23
CA ARG A 118 2.75 8.93 15.05
C ARG A 118 2.19 10.12 14.29
N LYS A 119 2.64 11.32 14.63
CA LYS A 119 2.22 12.52 13.92
C LYS A 119 2.79 12.59 12.51
N LEU A 120 4.00 12.09 12.29
CA LEU A 120 4.68 12.15 10.99
C LEU A 120 4.21 11.07 9.99
N ALA A 121 3.66 9.95 10.46
CA ALA A 121 3.33 8.78 9.65
C ALA A 121 2.48 9.07 8.41
N ARG A 122 1.52 10.01 8.48
CA ARG A 122 0.67 10.41 7.34
C ARG A 122 1.45 10.98 6.14
N PHE A 123 2.67 11.46 6.38
CA PHE A 123 3.55 12.05 5.36
C PHE A 123 4.52 11.04 4.74
N TYR A 124 4.53 9.79 5.21
CA TYR A 124 5.30 8.72 4.58
C TYR A 124 4.66 8.35 3.23
N ASP A 125 5.50 8.34 2.20
CA ASP A 125 5.17 7.77 0.90
C ASP A 125 5.78 6.36 0.75
N ALA A 126 5.42 5.64 -0.30
CA ALA A 126 5.87 4.27 -0.52
C ALA A 126 7.40 4.12 -0.48
N TYR A 127 8.15 5.07 -1.03
CA TYR A 127 9.62 5.03 -0.99
C TYR A 127 10.18 5.19 0.43
N ALA A 128 9.56 6.03 1.25
CA ALA A 128 9.92 6.13 2.66
C ALA A 128 9.60 4.82 3.39
N ILE A 129 8.46 4.20 3.11
CA ILE A 129 8.04 2.92 3.69
C ILE A 129 8.98 1.79 3.25
N GLU A 130 9.40 1.74 1.98
CA GLU A 130 10.35 0.74 1.47
C GLU A 130 11.65 0.74 2.28
N TYR A 131 12.21 1.90 2.62
CA TYR A 131 13.39 2.01 3.49
C TYR A 131 13.17 1.43 4.89
N LEU A 132 11.93 1.31 5.34
CA LEU A 132 11.58 0.75 6.62
C LEU A 132 11.31 -0.75 6.56
N LEU A 133 11.20 -1.38 5.39
CA LEU A 133 10.90 -2.83 5.29
C LEU A 133 12.13 -3.75 5.53
N GLY A 134 13.27 -3.19 5.93
CA GLY A 134 14.45 -3.94 6.36
C GLY A 134 15.53 -4.10 5.29
N GLU A 135 16.60 -4.80 5.63
CA GLU A 135 17.69 -5.12 4.70
C GLU A 135 17.23 -6.16 3.67
N THR A 136 17.45 -5.85 2.40
CA THR A 136 17.11 -6.73 1.28
C THR A 136 18.22 -7.73 1.06
N VAL A 137 17.95 -9.02 1.25
CA VAL A 137 18.96 -10.08 1.05
C VAL A 137 19.08 -10.53 -0.41
N SER A 138 18.16 -10.11 -1.29
CA SER A 138 18.24 -10.34 -2.74
C SER A 138 17.64 -9.19 -3.57
N PRO A 139 18.04 -9.04 -4.85
CA PRO A 139 17.41 -8.08 -5.76
C PRO A 139 15.91 -8.29 -5.96
N GLU A 140 15.45 -9.54 -5.90
CA GLU A 140 14.02 -9.87 -6.01
C GLU A 140 13.26 -9.45 -4.75
N GLN A 141 13.79 -9.75 -3.56
CA GLN A 141 13.16 -9.32 -2.30
C GLN A 141 13.04 -7.80 -2.23
N LYS A 142 14.04 -7.07 -2.74
CA LYS A 142 13.94 -5.61 -2.88
C LYS A 142 12.76 -5.18 -3.73
N LYS A 143 12.54 -5.83 -4.87
CA LYS A 143 11.39 -5.57 -5.75
C LYS A 143 10.06 -5.89 -5.06
N ARG A 144 9.98 -6.99 -4.32
CA ARG A 144 8.79 -7.36 -3.53
C ARG A 144 8.50 -6.36 -2.42
N ASN A 145 9.52 -5.90 -1.70
CA ASN A 145 9.38 -4.84 -0.69
C ASN A 145 8.92 -3.52 -1.31
N ALA A 146 9.46 -3.14 -2.47
CA ALA A 146 9.00 -1.96 -3.19
C ALA A 146 7.53 -2.08 -3.60
N PHE A 147 7.10 -3.26 -4.09
CA PHE A 147 5.70 -3.53 -4.42
C PHE A 147 4.79 -3.45 -3.18
N LEU A 148 5.17 -4.13 -2.09
CA LEU A 148 4.45 -4.09 -0.82
C LEU A 148 4.32 -2.67 -0.28
N ALA A 149 5.38 -1.86 -0.37
CA ALA A 149 5.36 -0.48 0.08
C ALA A 149 4.36 0.40 -0.71
N GLN A 150 4.12 0.10 -1.99
CA GLN A 150 3.05 0.75 -2.76
C GLN A 150 1.66 0.33 -2.29
N LEU A 151 1.45 -0.96 -1.99
CA LEU A 151 0.18 -1.43 -1.41
C LEU A 151 -0.08 -0.80 -0.03
N MET A 152 0.96 -0.69 0.81
CA MET A 152 0.89 0.03 2.09
C MET A 152 0.58 1.51 1.90
N TYR A 153 1.15 2.15 0.88
CA TYR A 153 0.85 3.54 0.55
C TYR A 153 -0.62 3.77 0.20
N VAL A 154 -1.20 2.87 -0.61
CA VAL A 154 -2.63 2.89 -0.95
C VAL A 154 -3.47 2.58 0.30
N TYR A 155 -3.09 1.57 1.10
CA TYR A 155 -3.80 1.23 2.34
C TYR A 155 -3.86 2.41 3.34
N ASN A 156 -2.74 3.10 3.54
CA ASN A 156 -2.66 4.28 4.40
C ASN A 156 -3.51 5.46 3.90
N ARG A 157 -4.00 5.37 2.66
CA ARG A 157 -4.89 6.34 1.99
C ARG A 157 -6.20 5.70 1.57
N ARG A 158 -6.54 4.51 2.07
CA ARG A 158 -7.64 3.67 1.54
C ARG A 158 -9.00 4.38 1.52
N TRP A 159 -9.21 5.33 2.42
CA TRP A 159 -10.43 6.14 2.48
C TRP A 159 -10.46 7.29 1.46
N GLN A 160 -9.31 7.68 0.92
CA GLN A 160 -9.13 8.75 -0.07
C GLN A 160 -9.01 8.22 -1.50
N VAL A 161 -8.92 6.89 -1.67
CA VAL A 161 -8.83 6.25 -2.99
C VAL A 161 -10.16 5.56 -3.27
N ALA A 162 -10.90 6.07 -4.24
CA ALA A 162 -12.18 5.48 -4.63
C ALA A 162 -11.99 4.13 -5.32
N TYR A 163 -13.00 3.27 -5.21
CA TYR A 163 -13.07 2.09 -6.07
C TYR A 163 -13.55 2.51 -7.47
N SER A 164 -12.84 2.12 -8.53
CA SER A 164 -13.28 2.37 -9.91
C SER A 164 -12.68 1.38 -10.89
N GLN A 165 -13.55 0.76 -11.69
CA GLN A 165 -13.16 -0.07 -12.82
C GLN A 165 -12.89 0.72 -14.10
N THR A 166 -12.95 2.06 -14.05
CA THR A 166 -12.77 2.91 -15.24
C THR A 166 -11.37 2.73 -15.83
N ARG A 167 -11.30 2.69 -17.17
CA ARG A 167 -10.05 2.56 -17.93
C ARG A 167 -9.96 3.64 -19.02
N PRO A 168 -8.75 4.14 -19.34
CA PRO A 168 -7.50 3.87 -18.64
C PRO A 168 -7.40 4.62 -17.30
N PHE A 169 -6.81 3.99 -16.28
CA PHE A 169 -6.49 4.70 -15.03
C PHE A 169 -5.14 5.43 -15.13
N ASP A 170 -5.03 6.59 -14.46
CA ASP A 170 -3.81 7.41 -14.51
C ASP A 170 -2.73 6.90 -13.56
N LEU A 171 -1.66 6.36 -14.14
CA LEU A 171 -0.51 5.85 -13.40
C LEU A 171 0.59 6.91 -13.17
N ARG A 172 0.43 8.16 -13.61
CA ARG A 172 1.47 9.21 -13.55
C ARG A 172 1.43 10.02 -12.27
N ARG A 173 0.31 9.98 -11.55
CA ARG A 173 0.06 10.74 -10.32
C ARG A 173 -0.47 9.80 -9.25
N PRO A 174 -0.31 10.11 -7.95
CA PRO A 174 -0.93 9.34 -6.88
C PRO A 174 -2.41 9.03 -7.18
N PRO A 175 -2.88 7.80 -6.95
CA PRO A 175 -4.20 7.38 -7.37
C PRO A 175 -5.29 8.11 -6.57
N SER A 176 -6.30 8.63 -7.26
CA SER A 176 -7.57 9.05 -6.67
C SER A 176 -8.64 7.96 -6.79
N ALA A 177 -8.48 7.01 -7.73
CA ALA A 177 -9.34 5.85 -7.89
C ALA A 177 -8.56 4.66 -8.47
N LEU A 178 -8.85 3.45 -8.00
CA LEU A 178 -8.30 2.18 -8.47
C LEU A 178 -9.34 1.05 -8.30
N ASP A 179 -9.15 -0.06 -8.98
CA ASP A 179 -9.76 -1.35 -8.62
C ASP A 179 -8.68 -2.37 -8.23
N CYS A 180 -9.07 -3.63 -8.08
CA CYS A 180 -8.21 -4.74 -7.70
C CYS A 180 -6.99 -4.88 -8.62
N SER A 181 -7.20 -4.97 -9.93
CA SER A 181 -6.15 -5.15 -10.92
C SER A 181 -5.32 -3.88 -11.14
N ALA A 182 -5.96 -2.71 -11.16
CA ALA A 182 -5.30 -1.42 -11.30
C ALA A 182 -4.35 -1.16 -10.11
N SER A 183 -4.68 -1.67 -8.92
CA SER A 183 -3.81 -1.58 -7.74
C SER A 183 -2.49 -2.32 -7.92
N GLY A 184 -2.51 -3.52 -8.52
CA GLY A 184 -1.29 -4.23 -8.87
C GLY A 184 -0.49 -3.54 -9.98
N GLU A 185 -1.16 -2.97 -10.97
CA GLU A 185 -0.49 -2.19 -12.02
C GLU A 185 0.18 -0.93 -11.45
N TRP A 186 -0.50 -0.23 -10.54
CA TRP A 186 0.04 0.90 -9.79
C TRP A 186 1.27 0.46 -9.00
N ALA A 187 1.13 -0.56 -8.16
CA ALA A 187 2.20 -1.04 -7.33
C ALA A 187 3.40 -1.50 -8.15
N ALA A 188 3.17 -2.23 -9.25
CA ALA A 188 4.22 -2.72 -10.13
C ALA A 188 5.00 -1.57 -10.79
N LYS A 189 4.28 -0.58 -11.36
CA LYS A 189 4.93 0.57 -12.00
C LYS A 189 5.85 1.31 -11.04
N TRP A 190 5.35 1.64 -9.85
CA TRP A 190 6.10 2.46 -8.91
C TRP A 190 7.14 1.68 -8.09
N ALA A 191 7.03 0.34 -8.07
CA ALA A 191 8.09 -0.56 -7.62
C ALA A 191 9.18 -0.80 -8.68
N GLY A 192 8.98 -0.34 -9.93
CA GLY A 192 9.92 -0.55 -11.02
C GLY A 192 10.02 -2.01 -11.49
N ILE A 193 8.91 -2.75 -11.42
CA ILE A 193 8.82 -4.14 -11.89
C ILE A 193 7.91 -4.23 -13.12
N PRO A 194 7.97 -5.33 -13.91
CA PRO A 194 7.08 -5.51 -15.04
C PRO A 194 5.60 -5.42 -14.65
N SER A 195 4.80 -4.74 -15.50
CA SER A 195 3.34 -4.70 -15.39
C SER A 195 2.75 -6.12 -15.34
N PRO A 196 1.88 -6.47 -14.37
CA PRO A 196 1.28 -7.80 -14.32
C PRO A 196 0.51 -8.18 -15.59
N SER A 197 -0.11 -7.21 -16.27
CA SER A 197 -0.90 -7.44 -17.50
C SER A 197 -0.12 -7.39 -18.81
N GLY A 198 1.05 -6.73 -18.86
CA GLY A 198 1.73 -6.47 -20.14
C GLY A 198 1.48 -5.10 -20.73
N TYR A 199 0.47 -4.38 -20.25
CA TYR A 199 0.08 -3.08 -20.79
C TYR A 199 0.98 -1.92 -20.38
N SER A 200 2.25 -2.16 -20.02
CA SER A 200 3.34 -1.19 -19.81
C SER A 200 2.95 0.18 -19.21
N GLY A 201 1.99 0.20 -18.28
CA GLY A 201 1.55 1.43 -17.64
C GLY A 201 0.62 2.34 -18.48
N TYR A 202 0.00 1.84 -19.55
CA TYR A 202 -1.07 2.53 -20.29
C TYR A 202 -2.41 2.55 -19.55
N GLY A 203 -2.51 1.86 -18.41
CA GLY A 203 -3.69 1.89 -17.55
C GLY A 203 -4.85 1.05 -18.05
N TYR A 204 -4.62 0.10 -18.98
CA TYR A 204 -5.66 -0.80 -19.51
C TYR A 204 -5.64 -2.21 -18.90
N GLY A 205 -4.66 -2.52 -18.05
CA GLY A 205 -4.59 -3.82 -17.37
C GLY A 205 -5.85 -4.10 -16.54
N ASN A 206 -6.32 -5.33 -16.62
CA ASN A 206 -7.47 -5.87 -15.89
C ASN A 206 -7.16 -7.32 -15.44
N THR A 207 -8.06 -7.95 -14.70
CA THR A 207 -7.86 -9.32 -14.19
C THR A 207 -7.56 -10.33 -15.30
N ASP A 208 -8.30 -10.29 -16.41
CA ASP A 208 -8.10 -11.17 -17.58
C ASP A 208 -6.70 -11.05 -18.18
N THR A 209 -6.26 -9.81 -18.40
CA THR A 209 -4.96 -9.56 -19.05
C THR A 209 -3.80 -9.89 -18.12
N GLN A 210 -3.95 -9.69 -16.81
CA GLN A 210 -2.96 -10.11 -15.82
C GLN A 210 -2.80 -11.62 -15.77
N ILE A 211 -3.89 -12.36 -15.58
CA ILE A 211 -3.81 -13.82 -15.47
C ILE A 211 -3.40 -14.47 -16.79
N ALA A 212 -3.86 -13.95 -17.95
CA ALA A 212 -3.42 -14.43 -19.26
C ALA A 212 -1.90 -14.29 -19.42
N ARG A 213 -1.34 -13.12 -19.06
CA ARG A 213 0.11 -12.91 -19.10
C ARG A 213 0.84 -13.85 -18.16
N LEU A 214 0.41 -13.96 -16.90
CA LEU A 214 1.10 -14.80 -15.90
C LEU A 214 1.08 -16.28 -16.30
N ARG A 215 -0.04 -16.79 -16.84
CA ARG A 215 -0.13 -18.14 -17.42
C ARG A 215 0.83 -18.33 -18.60
N SER A 216 0.89 -17.36 -19.52
CA SER A 216 1.82 -17.42 -20.65
C SER A 216 3.29 -17.47 -20.25
N LEU A 217 3.60 -16.99 -19.05
CA LEU A 217 4.94 -17.01 -18.45
C LEU A 217 5.20 -18.24 -17.58
N GLY A 218 4.24 -19.17 -17.44
CA GLY A 218 4.35 -20.36 -16.59
C GLY A 218 4.51 -20.01 -15.11
N ARG A 219 3.79 -18.98 -14.63
CA ARG A 219 3.95 -18.42 -13.28
C ARG A 219 3.04 -19.05 -12.24
N GLU A 220 2.32 -20.12 -12.56
CA GLU A 220 1.46 -20.84 -11.63
C GLU A 220 2.23 -21.25 -10.37
N ARG A 221 1.59 -21.07 -9.20
CA ARG A 221 2.01 -21.65 -7.93
C ARG A 221 1.08 -22.81 -7.59
N ASP A 222 1.60 -23.85 -6.95
CA ASP A 222 0.80 -25.00 -6.51
C ASP A 222 -0.24 -24.60 -5.47
N SER A 223 0.12 -23.69 -4.55
CA SER A 223 -0.79 -23.21 -3.52
C SER A 223 -0.42 -21.82 -2.99
N ILE A 224 -1.31 -21.23 -2.19
CA ILE A 224 -1.02 -19.99 -1.45
C ILE A 224 0.12 -20.15 -0.43
N ARG A 225 0.45 -21.38 -0.02
CA ARG A 225 1.55 -21.65 0.92
C ARG A 225 2.92 -21.42 0.27
N ASP A 226 2.98 -21.54 -1.06
CA ASP A 226 4.18 -21.34 -1.86
C ASP A 226 4.30 -19.89 -2.36
N ALA A 227 3.34 -19.04 -1.99
CA ALA A 227 3.27 -17.66 -2.42
C ALA A 227 4.32 -16.80 -1.72
N GLU A 228 4.85 -15.85 -2.47
CA GLU A 228 5.75 -14.83 -1.97
C GLU A 228 5.06 -13.47 -1.97
N ILE A 229 5.52 -12.55 -1.12
CA ILE A 229 4.93 -11.21 -0.98
C ILE A 229 4.74 -10.56 -2.36
N GLY A 230 3.52 -10.10 -2.61
CA GLY A 230 3.08 -9.47 -3.86
C GLY A 230 2.48 -10.43 -4.88
N ASP A 231 2.60 -11.75 -4.70
CA ASP A 231 2.03 -12.72 -5.63
C ASP A 231 0.50 -12.55 -5.73
N PRO A 232 -0.05 -12.36 -6.95
CA PRO A 232 -1.49 -12.25 -7.14
C PRO A 232 -2.20 -13.60 -6.97
N LYS A 233 -3.29 -13.57 -6.22
CA LYS A 233 -4.30 -14.63 -6.15
C LYS A 233 -5.57 -14.15 -6.86
N PHE A 234 -5.97 -14.89 -7.89
CA PHE A 234 -7.15 -14.57 -8.70
C PHE A 234 -8.37 -15.35 -8.23
N TYR A 235 -9.53 -14.71 -8.36
CA TYR A 235 -10.84 -15.27 -8.03
C TYR A 235 -11.81 -15.07 -9.19
N GLY A 236 -12.77 -15.98 -9.31
CA GLY A 236 -13.85 -15.88 -10.27
C GLY A 236 -14.52 -17.21 -10.58
N ARG A 237 -15.76 -17.11 -11.04
CA ARG A 237 -16.64 -18.25 -11.26
C ARG A 237 -16.32 -18.94 -12.58
N GLY A 238 -16.27 -20.28 -12.57
CA GLY A 238 -16.07 -21.06 -13.80
C GLY A 238 -14.69 -20.91 -14.45
N GLY A 239 -13.74 -20.26 -13.76
CA GLY A 239 -12.42 -19.93 -14.31
C GLY A 239 -12.33 -18.54 -14.94
N ASP A 240 -13.44 -17.80 -15.02
CA ASP A 240 -13.50 -16.44 -15.54
C ASP A 240 -13.07 -15.44 -14.45
N PRO A 241 -11.92 -14.74 -14.61
CA PRO A 241 -11.33 -13.93 -13.56
C PRO A 241 -12.09 -12.61 -13.31
N SER A 242 -12.72 -12.50 -12.15
CA SER A 242 -13.46 -11.30 -11.70
C SER A 242 -12.67 -10.43 -10.75
N HIS A 243 -11.68 -10.99 -10.05
CA HIS A 243 -10.98 -10.28 -8.99
C HIS A 243 -9.55 -10.79 -8.76
N VAL A 244 -8.71 -9.92 -8.22
CA VAL A 244 -7.34 -10.23 -7.82
C VAL A 244 -7.00 -9.59 -6.47
N ALA A 245 -6.38 -10.36 -5.59
CA ALA A 245 -5.81 -9.88 -4.35
C ALA A 245 -4.33 -10.24 -4.29
N TYR A 246 -3.53 -9.49 -3.53
CA TYR A 246 -2.08 -9.68 -3.48
C TYR A 246 -1.68 -10.26 -2.14
N TYR A 247 -0.98 -11.39 -2.15
CA TYR A 247 -0.52 -12.04 -0.94
C TYR A 247 0.51 -11.16 -0.20
N ILE A 248 0.33 -11.01 1.11
CA ILE A 248 1.18 -10.14 1.96
C ILE A 248 1.88 -10.87 3.10
N GLY A 249 1.67 -12.19 3.22
CA GLY A 249 2.30 -13.02 4.24
C GLY A 249 1.31 -13.88 5.03
N HIS A 250 1.85 -14.62 6.00
CA HIS A 250 1.08 -15.37 6.98
C HIS A 250 1.24 -14.77 8.37
N LYS A 251 0.16 -14.79 9.16
CA LYS A 251 0.20 -14.53 10.60
C LYS A 251 -0.70 -15.51 11.31
N GLU A 252 -0.18 -16.18 12.35
CA GLU A 252 -0.95 -17.10 13.19
C GLU A 252 -1.67 -18.20 12.38
N GLY A 253 -0.99 -18.74 11.36
CA GLY A 253 -1.53 -19.78 10.48
C GLY A 253 -2.45 -19.28 9.36
N VAL A 254 -2.85 -17.99 9.38
CA VAL A 254 -3.72 -17.40 8.37
C VAL A 254 -2.90 -16.74 7.27
N ALA A 255 -3.09 -17.18 6.02
CA ALA A 255 -2.59 -16.45 4.84
C ALA A 255 -3.38 -15.15 4.72
N ARG A 256 -2.71 -14.02 4.51
CA ARG A 256 -3.38 -12.73 4.34
C ARG A 256 -3.12 -12.14 2.96
N VAL A 257 -4.12 -11.45 2.44
CA VAL A 257 -4.05 -10.74 1.17
C VAL A 257 -4.44 -9.28 1.36
N TRP A 258 -3.82 -8.41 0.58
CA TRP A 258 -4.30 -7.06 0.32
C TRP A 258 -5.31 -7.14 -0.84
N SER A 259 -6.53 -6.67 -0.63
CA SER A 259 -7.62 -6.70 -1.61
C SER A 259 -8.16 -5.30 -1.86
N PHE A 260 -8.50 -4.98 -3.10
CA PHE A 260 -9.31 -3.82 -3.42
C PHE A 260 -10.42 -4.19 -4.40
N GLY A 261 -11.19 -5.22 -4.06
CA GLY A 261 -12.35 -5.67 -4.83
C GLY A 261 -13.61 -4.87 -4.58
N SER A 262 -13.63 -4.10 -3.48
CA SER A 262 -14.70 -3.22 -3.05
C SER A 262 -14.10 -2.10 -2.20
N TYR A 263 -14.78 -0.95 -2.06
CA TYR A 263 -14.30 0.15 -1.22
C TYR A 263 -14.40 -0.17 0.29
N PRO A 264 -13.45 0.30 1.11
CA PRO A 264 -12.09 0.74 0.76
C PRO A 264 -11.17 -0.47 0.51
N ALA A 265 -9.90 -0.25 0.16
CA ALA A 265 -8.89 -1.32 0.15
C ALA A 265 -8.75 -2.00 1.52
N LYS A 266 -8.59 -3.33 1.53
CA LYS A 266 -8.76 -4.21 2.69
C LYS A 266 -7.58 -5.14 2.92
N ILE A 267 -7.39 -5.56 4.16
CA ILE A 267 -6.61 -6.75 4.52
C ILE A 267 -7.56 -7.88 4.88
N LEU A 268 -7.49 -8.98 4.13
CA LEU A 268 -8.40 -10.11 4.25
C LEU A 268 -7.63 -11.41 4.50
N ASP A 269 -8.30 -12.39 5.12
CA ASP A 269 -7.87 -13.79 5.05
C ASP A 269 -7.87 -14.21 3.58
N ALA A 270 -6.82 -14.88 3.09
CA ALA A 270 -6.73 -15.32 1.70
C ALA A 270 -7.83 -16.31 1.29
N SER A 271 -8.56 -16.90 2.24
CA SER A 271 -9.68 -17.83 2.03
C SER A 271 -11.05 -17.17 2.03
N TYR A 272 -11.14 -15.83 2.16
CA TYR A 272 -12.40 -15.08 2.21
C TYR A 272 -13.36 -15.31 1.02
N ARG A 273 -12.84 -15.79 -0.11
CA ARG A 273 -13.60 -16.20 -1.30
C ARG A 273 -13.33 -17.67 -1.64
N HIS A 274 -14.39 -18.37 -2.01
CA HIS A 274 -14.35 -19.80 -2.33
C HIS A 274 -14.05 -20.10 -3.80
N ASP A 275 -14.20 -19.12 -4.69
CA ASP A 275 -14.02 -19.25 -6.15
C ASP A 275 -12.59 -18.91 -6.59
N SER A 276 -11.60 -19.46 -5.89
CA SER A 276 -10.19 -19.28 -6.22
C SER A 276 -9.86 -19.90 -7.59
N ILE A 277 -9.27 -19.11 -8.49
CA ILE A 277 -8.75 -19.58 -9.77
C ILE A 277 -7.32 -20.10 -9.62
N GLY A 278 -6.47 -19.38 -8.88
CA GLY A 278 -5.07 -19.75 -8.71
C GLY A 278 -4.22 -18.62 -8.13
N VAL A 279 -2.99 -18.98 -7.76
CA VAL A 279 -1.95 -18.06 -7.28
C VAL A 279 -0.81 -18.08 -8.29
N TYR A 280 -0.23 -16.91 -8.54
CA TYR A 280 0.80 -16.77 -9.56
C TYR A 280 2.00 -16.00 -9.01
N ALA A 281 3.20 -16.40 -9.38
CA ALA A 281 4.43 -15.66 -9.09
C ALA A 281 4.41 -14.30 -9.81
N LEU A 282 4.47 -13.21 -9.04
CA LEU A 282 4.54 -11.86 -9.59
C LEU A 282 5.88 -11.60 -10.32
N LEU A 283 6.96 -12.19 -9.78
CA LEU A 283 8.32 -12.00 -10.23
C LEU A 283 8.95 -13.30 -10.73
N ALA A 284 10.14 -13.11 -11.34
CA ALA A 284 10.84 -14.13 -12.08
C ALA A 284 11.57 -15.16 -11.23
#